data_AF-A0A9E0VP00-F1
#
_entry.id   AF-A0A9E0VP00-F1
#
_cell.length_a   1.000
_cell.length_b   1.000
_cell.length_c   1.000
_cell.angle_alpha   90.00
_cell.angle_beta   90.00
_cell.angle_gamma   90.00
#
_symmetry.space_group_name_H-M   'P 1'
#
loop_
_entity.id
_entity.type
_entity.pdbx_description
1 polymer ?
#
loop_
_entity_poly.entity_id
_entity_poly.type
_entity_poly.pdbx_seq_one_letter_code
_entity_poly.pdbx_strand_id
1 'polypeptide(L)'
;MITTAEMYSSYNHHLSVEITSTDNEIQRLENYLTTLNNSIKQIEDLPSIGVQYKAILNSYKVDKKGIEKKISNLTIKKIELTSNVVTLEEYKFIARAFNKSITQRMIETGYKLKIGGFGSLRIVSRRKIDQVKRRVDWGVSNRFKKQIEEKGQIPFKAIYEEIDGKKVKVGDNGGVEWLIKRTSPYEIFWIWEKVGCYIINQSLYKMNFTKHMKLAINTLASKDPSIFIRYI
;
A
#
# COMPACT_ATOMS: atom_id res chain seq x y z
N MET A 1 -5.14 4.54 14.18
CA MET A 1 -5.31 4.52 12.72
C MET A 1 -4.50 3.31 12.31
N ILE A 2 -5.12 2.22 11.89
CA ILE A 2 -4.38 1.17 11.18
C ILE A 2 -4.51 1.59 9.71
N THR A 3 -3.55 2.36 9.25
CA THR A 3 -3.34 2.73 7.84
C THR A 3 -3.43 1.48 6.96
N THR A 4 -3.77 1.64 5.69
CA THR A 4 -3.68 0.55 4.71
C THR A 4 -2.27 -0.05 4.65
N ALA A 5 -1.24 0.72 5.00
CA ALA A 5 0.11 0.22 5.22
C ALA A 5 0.20 -0.68 6.47
N GLU A 6 -0.44 -0.34 7.58
CA GLU A 6 -0.49 -1.17 8.79
C GLU A 6 -1.37 -2.43 8.62
N MET A 7 -2.46 -2.39 7.83
CA MET A 7 -3.24 -3.60 7.50
C MET A 7 -2.44 -4.54 6.56
N TYR A 8 -1.80 -3.99 5.54
CA TYR A 8 -0.90 -4.73 4.66
C TYR A 8 0.31 -5.27 5.43
N SER A 9 0.85 -4.48 6.36
CA SER A 9 1.95 -4.88 7.24
C SER A 9 1.52 -5.97 8.22
N SER A 10 0.32 -5.89 8.79
CA SER A 10 -0.21 -6.90 9.71
C SER A 10 -0.48 -8.22 8.97
N TYR A 11 -1.13 -8.17 7.80
CA TYR A 11 -1.36 -9.35 6.97
C TYR A 11 -0.05 -10.01 6.55
N ASN A 12 0.90 -9.23 6.02
CA ASN A 12 2.21 -9.77 5.65
C ASN A 12 3.00 -10.24 6.87
N HIS A 13 2.83 -9.61 8.03
CA HIS A 13 3.46 -10.08 9.25
C HIS A 13 2.92 -11.45 9.66
N HIS A 14 1.59 -11.63 9.74
CA HIS A 14 0.98 -12.93 10.02
C HIS A 14 1.41 -14.01 9.03
N LEU A 15 1.40 -13.67 7.73
CA LEU A 15 1.76 -14.59 6.67
C LEU A 15 3.26 -14.93 6.70
N SER A 16 4.11 -13.95 7.04
CA SER A 16 5.55 -14.18 7.27
C SER A 16 5.80 -15.10 8.47
N VAL A 17 5.08 -14.90 9.58
CA VAL A 17 5.17 -15.75 10.78
C VAL A 17 4.73 -17.18 10.46
N GLU A 18 3.66 -17.36 9.69
CA GLU A 18 3.18 -18.68 9.31
C GLU A 18 4.13 -19.39 8.34
N ILE A 19 4.73 -18.67 7.38
CA ILE A 19 5.79 -19.20 6.51
C ILE A 19 7.01 -19.61 7.34
N THR A 20 7.51 -18.74 8.22
CA THR A 20 8.67 -19.04 9.07
C THR A 20 8.41 -20.22 10.00
N SER A 21 7.22 -20.32 10.58
CA SER A 21 6.82 -21.47 11.40
C SER A 21 6.80 -22.76 10.58
N THR A 22 6.31 -22.70 9.34
CA THR A 22 6.27 -23.85 8.42
C THR A 22 7.68 -24.29 8.04
N ASP A 23 8.57 -23.34 7.75
CA ASP A 23 9.98 -23.61 7.43
C ASP A 23 10.73 -24.26 8.59
N ASN A 24 10.53 -23.77 9.81
CA ASN A 24 11.15 -24.34 11.00
C ASN A 24 10.69 -25.80 11.23
N GLU A 25 9.42 -26.10 11.02
CA GLU A 25 8.90 -27.47 11.16
C GLU A 25 9.41 -28.39 10.04
N ILE A 26 9.51 -27.91 8.79
CA ILE A 26 10.13 -28.66 7.69
C ILE A 26 11.58 -29.00 8.04
N GLN A 27 12.38 -28.00 8.44
CA GLN A 27 13.79 -28.20 8.79
C GLN A 27 13.96 -29.20 9.94
N ARG A 28 13.11 -29.12 10.96
CA ARG A 28 13.10 -30.06 12.08
C ARG A 28 12.81 -31.49 11.61
N LEU A 29 11.83 -31.67 10.73
CA LEU A 29 11.48 -32.99 10.18
C LEU A 29 12.57 -33.55 9.27
N GLU A 30 13.23 -32.72 8.46
CA GLU A 30 14.36 -33.11 7.62
C GLU A 30 15.57 -33.55 8.46
N ASN A 31 15.86 -32.84 9.55
CA ASN A 31 16.90 -33.23 10.50
C ASN A 31 16.57 -34.59 11.13
N TYR A 32 15.33 -34.80 11.55
CA TYR A 32 14.88 -36.07 12.11
C TYR A 32 14.93 -37.21 11.06
N LEU A 33 14.53 -36.95 9.82
CA LEU A 33 14.61 -37.89 8.70
C LEU A 33 16.06 -38.32 8.44
N THR A 34 17.01 -37.39 8.57
CA THR A 34 18.44 -37.66 8.46
C THR A 34 18.92 -38.61 9.56
N THR A 35 18.55 -38.35 10.82
CA THR A 35 18.86 -39.25 11.95
C THR A 35 18.25 -40.63 11.73
N LEU A 36 16.98 -40.70 11.32
CA LEU A 36 16.28 -41.96 11.06
C LEU A 36 16.93 -42.77 9.93
N ASN A 37 17.32 -42.11 8.83
CA ASN A 37 18.04 -42.76 7.73
C ASN A 37 19.39 -43.35 8.20
N ASN A 38 20.12 -42.64 9.06
CA ASN A 38 21.37 -43.16 9.63
C ASN A 38 21.11 -44.39 10.51
N SER A 39 20.07 -44.38 11.34
CA SER A 39 19.70 -45.53 12.17
C SER A 39 19.24 -46.74 11.35
N ILE A 40 18.46 -46.50 10.28
CA ILE A 40 18.07 -47.55 9.31
C ILE A 40 19.31 -48.19 8.70
N LYS A 41 20.23 -47.36 8.19
CA LYS A 41 21.47 -47.83 7.56
C LYS A 41 22.34 -48.64 8.51
N GLN A 42 22.51 -48.17 9.76
CA GLN A 42 23.26 -48.91 10.78
C GLN A 42 22.69 -50.30 11.06
N ILE A 43 21.36 -50.45 11.05
CA ILE A 43 20.72 -51.76 11.25
C ILE A 43 20.86 -52.64 10.00
N GLU A 44 20.75 -52.06 8.81
CA GLU A 44 20.92 -52.77 7.53
C GLU A 44 22.35 -53.28 7.31
N ASP A 45 23.35 -52.56 7.83
CA ASP A 45 24.78 -52.93 7.73
C ASP A 45 25.20 -54.05 8.72
N LEU A 46 24.29 -54.53 9.59
CA LEU A 46 24.61 -55.61 10.53
C LEU A 46 24.78 -56.96 9.82
N PRO A 47 25.85 -57.74 10.14
CA PRO A 47 26.16 -59.00 9.45
C PRO A 47 25.11 -60.11 9.65
N SER A 48 24.27 -60.01 10.68
CA SER A 48 23.05 -60.82 10.81
C SER A 48 21.95 -60.04 11.52
N ILE A 49 20.79 -59.92 10.87
CA ILE A 49 19.63 -59.20 11.41
C ILE A 49 18.73 -60.20 12.13
N GLY A 50 18.83 -60.28 13.45
CA GLY A 50 17.91 -61.05 14.29
C GLY A 50 16.45 -60.59 14.12
N VAL A 51 15.49 -61.46 14.44
CA VAL A 51 14.03 -61.20 14.30
C VAL A 51 13.61 -59.87 14.95
N GLN A 52 14.22 -59.54 16.09
CA GLN A 52 14.00 -58.30 16.84
C GLN A 52 14.37 -57.05 16.02
N TYR A 53 15.50 -57.09 15.32
CA TYR A 53 15.98 -55.98 14.48
C TYR A 53 15.17 -55.82 13.19
N LYS A 54 14.57 -56.90 12.67
CA LYS A 54 13.63 -56.81 11.53
C LYS A 54 12.36 -56.03 11.90
N ALA A 55 11.83 -56.24 13.09
CA ALA A 55 10.66 -55.50 13.58
C ALA A 55 10.97 -54.00 13.74
N ILE A 56 12.13 -53.66 14.33
CA ILE A 56 12.59 -52.28 14.49
C ILE A 56 12.78 -51.60 13.13
N LEU A 57 13.46 -52.27 12.19
CA LEU A 57 13.70 -51.76 10.84
C LEU A 57 12.38 -51.46 10.11
N ASN A 58 11.39 -52.34 10.24
CA ASN A 58 10.07 -52.12 9.66
C ASN A 58 9.36 -50.90 10.28
N SER A 59 9.43 -50.75 11.61
CA SER A 59 8.90 -49.56 12.29
C SER A 59 9.54 -48.28 11.75
N TYR A 60 10.87 -48.24 11.66
CA TYR A 60 11.59 -47.07 11.14
C TYR A 60 11.26 -46.76 9.68
N LYS A 61 11.06 -47.77 8.83
CA LYS A 61 10.62 -47.58 7.43
C LYS A 61 9.20 -47.01 7.34
N VAL A 62 8.30 -47.41 8.24
CA VAL A 62 6.94 -46.85 8.33
C VAL A 62 7.00 -45.38 8.78
N ASP A 63 7.75 -45.09 9.83
CA ASP A 63 7.92 -43.73 10.36
C ASP A 63 8.53 -42.81 9.29
N LYS A 64 9.57 -43.29 8.59
CA LYS A 64 10.21 -42.58 7.47
C LYS A 64 9.18 -42.12 6.42
N LYS A 65 8.34 -43.03 5.94
CA LYS A 65 7.27 -42.70 4.98
C LYS A 65 6.28 -41.68 5.54
N GLY A 66 5.93 -41.79 6.82
CA GLY A 66 5.04 -40.84 7.49
C GLY A 66 5.62 -39.42 7.51
N ILE A 67 6.92 -39.30 7.80
CA ILE A 67 7.64 -38.03 7.85
C ILE A 67 7.82 -37.42 6.47
N GLU A 68 8.22 -38.22 5.47
CA GLU A 68 8.33 -37.78 4.08
C GLU A 68 7.00 -37.21 3.56
N LYS A 69 5.89 -37.87 3.88
CA LYS A 69 4.54 -37.37 3.55
C LYS A 69 4.23 -36.06 4.28
N LYS A 70 4.60 -35.93 5.55
CA LYS A 70 4.37 -34.71 6.33
C LYS A 70 5.17 -33.53 5.77
N ILE A 71 6.43 -33.74 5.39
CA ILE A 71 7.28 -32.74 4.73
C ILE A 71 6.63 -32.31 3.41
N SER A 72 6.23 -33.26 2.56
CA SER A 72 5.58 -32.96 1.28
C SER A 72 4.33 -32.09 1.45
N ASN A 73 3.45 -32.42 2.39
CA ASN A 73 2.26 -31.63 2.68
C ASN A 73 2.58 -30.20 3.18
N LEU A 74 3.58 -30.05 4.05
CA LEU A 74 4.01 -28.73 4.54
C LEU A 74 4.64 -27.89 3.42
N THR A 75 5.38 -28.50 2.50
CA THR A 75 5.94 -27.82 1.32
C THR A 75 4.84 -27.32 0.39
N ILE A 76 3.79 -28.11 0.16
CA ILE A 76 2.62 -27.67 -0.61
C ILE A 76 1.94 -26.48 0.08
N LYS A 77 1.68 -26.58 1.40
CA LYS A 77 1.10 -25.48 2.18
C LYS A 77 1.97 -24.22 2.08
N LYS A 78 3.29 -24.34 2.14
CA LYS A 78 4.21 -23.21 1.98
C LYS A 78 4.06 -22.56 0.60
N ILE A 79 4.00 -23.34 -0.47
CA ILE A 79 3.80 -22.85 -1.85
C ILE A 79 2.46 -22.13 -1.99
N GLU A 80 1.39 -22.65 -1.38
CA GLU A 80 0.08 -22.01 -1.36
C GLU A 80 0.09 -20.70 -0.56
N LEU A 81 0.80 -20.64 0.56
CA LEU A 81 0.95 -19.42 1.34
C LEU A 81 1.73 -18.36 0.55
N THR A 82 2.81 -18.74 -0.14
CA THR A 82 3.62 -17.79 -0.92
C THR A 82 2.96 -17.35 -2.22
N SER A 83 2.16 -18.20 -2.87
CA SER A 83 1.47 -17.84 -4.13
C SER A 83 0.37 -16.80 -3.95
N ASN A 84 -0.17 -16.66 -2.73
CA ASN A 84 -1.18 -15.66 -2.39
C ASN A 84 -0.58 -14.30 -1.99
N VAL A 85 0.74 -14.15 -1.99
CA VAL A 85 1.39 -12.88 -1.65
C VAL A 85 1.50 -12.01 -2.89
N VAL A 86 0.58 -11.05 -2.98
CA VAL A 86 0.71 -9.95 -3.94
C VAL A 86 1.90 -9.09 -3.51
N THR A 87 2.88 -8.90 -4.40
CA THR A 87 4.01 -8.01 -4.11
C THR A 87 3.52 -6.57 -3.92
N LEU A 88 4.32 -5.75 -3.24
CA LEU A 88 3.98 -4.34 -3.02
C LEU A 88 3.76 -3.60 -4.36
N GLU A 89 4.53 -3.93 -5.38
CA GLU A 89 4.41 -3.30 -6.70
C GLU A 89 3.14 -3.74 -7.43
N GLU A 90 2.76 -5.02 -7.36
CA GLU A 90 1.49 -5.52 -7.90
C GLU A 90 0.30 -4.90 -7.17
N TYR A 91 0.36 -4.78 -5.84
CA TYR A 91 -0.69 -4.11 -5.07
C TYR A 91 -0.82 -2.64 -5.47
N LYS A 92 0.29 -1.91 -5.59
CA LYS A 92 0.29 -0.52 -6.09
C LYS A 92 -0.29 -0.43 -7.48
N PHE A 93 -0.04 -1.40 -8.36
CA PHE A 93 -0.61 -1.44 -9.71
C PHE A 93 -2.12 -1.64 -9.67
N ILE A 94 -2.61 -2.67 -8.96
CA ILE A 94 -4.03 -2.98 -8.82
C ILE A 94 -4.79 -1.78 -8.24
N ALA A 95 -4.28 -1.18 -7.16
CA ALA A 95 -4.90 -0.03 -6.54
C ALA A 95 -4.97 1.18 -7.49
N ARG A 96 -3.91 1.43 -8.28
CA ARG A 96 -3.90 2.50 -9.29
C ARG A 96 -4.93 2.24 -10.40
N ALA A 97 -4.98 1.01 -10.91
CA ALA A 97 -5.92 0.62 -11.97
C ALA A 97 -7.38 0.75 -11.51
N PHE A 98 -7.69 0.24 -10.31
CA PHE A 98 -9.01 0.35 -9.69
C PHE A 98 -9.42 1.82 -9.52
N ASN A 99 -8.56 2.64 -8.89
CA ASN A 99 -8.86 4.05 -8.65
C ASN A 99 -9.08 4.82 -9.95
N LYS A 100 -8.28 4.54 -10.99
CA LYS A 100 -8.45 5.14 -12.30
C LYS A 100 -9.82 4.79 -12.90
N SER A 101 -10.12 3.49 -12.96
CA SER A 101 -11.36 2.99 -13.56
C SER A 101 -12.59 3.55 -12.86
N ILE A 102 -12.60 3.53 -11.52
CA ILE A 102 -13.76 4.00 -10.77
C ILE A 102 -13.94 5.50 -10.88
N THR A 103 -12.85 6.27 -10.79
CA THR A 103 -12.90 7.74 -10.94
C THR A 103 -13.44 8.12 -12.31
N GLN A 104 -12.94 7.48 -13.38
CA GLN A 104 -13.39 7.73 -14.74
C GLN A 104 -14.89 7.47 -14.88
N ARG A 105 -15.36 6.31 -14.40
CA ARG A 105 -16.78 5.96 -14.41
C ARG A 105 -17.64 6.96 -13.64
N MET A 106 -17.17 7.42 -12.49
CA MET A 106 -17.89 8.41 -11.67
C MET A 106 -18.01 9.77 -12.37
N ILE A 107 -16.99 10.19 -13.12
CA ILE A 107 -16.99 11.46 -13.84
C ILE A 107 -17.87 11.38 -15.09
N GLU A 108 -17.74 10.32 -15.88
CA GLU A 108 -18.45 10.16 -17.15
C GLU A 108 -19.94 9.92 -16.96
N THR A 109 -20.31 9.11 -15.95
CA THR A 109 -21.69 8.63 -15.80
C THR A 109 -22.39 9.15 -14.54
N GLY A 110 -21.69 9.89 -13.67
CA GLY A 110 -22.20 10.25 -12.35
C GLY A 110 -22.32 9.07 -11.39
N TYR A 111 -21.66 7.94 -11.69
CA TYR A 111 -21.73 6.71 -10.91
C TYR A 111 -21.46 6.95 -9.41
N LYS A 112 -22.24 6.28 -8.57
CA LYS A 112 -22.10 6.29 -7.11
C LYS A 112 -21.46 4.98 -6.66
N LEU A 113 -20.22 5.05 -6.21
CA LEU A 113 -19.54 3.88 -5.66
C LEU A 113 -20.08 3.60 -4.25
N LYS A 114 -20.70 2.44 -4.05
CA LYS A 114 -21.04 1.91 -2.73
C LYS A 114 -19.93 0.98 -2.27
N ILE A 115 -19.40 1.22 -1.08
CA ILE A 115 -18.40 0.35 -0.44
C ILE A 115 -19.08 -0.20 0.82
N GLY A 116 -19.37 -1.50 0.83
CA GLY A 116 -20.06 -2.16 1.95
C GLY A 116 -19.38 -1.86 3.29
N GLY A 117 -20.16 -1.41 4.28
CA GLY A 117 -19.66 -0.99 5.60
C GLY A 117 -18.95 0.37 5.66
N PHE A 118 -18.53 0.94 4.53
CA PHE A 118 -17.80 2.22 4.44
C PHE A 118 -18.61 3.35 3.79
N GLY A 119 -19.86 3.09 3.42
CA GLY A 119 -20.78 4.09 2.89
C GLY A 119 -20.64 4.27 1.38
N SER A 120 -20.82 5.49 0.90
CA SER A 120 -20.84 5.75 -0.54
C SER A 120 -20.09 7.01 -0.95
N LEU A 121 -19.46 6.93 -2.11
CA LEU A 121 -18.71 8.01 -2.73
C LEU A 121 -19.45 8.45 -4.00
N ARG A 122 -19.67 9.76 -4.14
CA ARG A 122 -20.23 10.38 -5.34
C ARG A 122 -19.66 11.77 -5.59
N ILE A 123 -19.77 12.23 -6.83
CA ILE A 123 -19.50 13.61 -7.22
C ILE A 123 -20.77 14.42 -6.95
N VAL A 124 -20.66 15.56 -6.25
CA VAL A 124 -21.84 16.30 -5.78
C VAL A 124 -22.10 17.61 -6.53
N SER A 125 -21.07 18.31 -7.00
CA SER A 125 -21.29 19.54 -7.77
C SER A 125 -20.08 19.98 -8.58
N ARG A 126 -20.34 20.58 -9.74
CA ARG A 126 -19.45 21.51 -10.47
C ARG A 126 -19.87 22.94 -10.09
N ARG A 127 -19.04 23.68 -9.36
CA ARG A 127 -19.30 25.10 -9.06
C ARG A 127 -18.41 25.99 -9.93
N LYS A 128 -18.99 26.99 -10.58
CA LYS A 128 -18.22 28.02 -11.31
C LYS A 128 -17.44 28.86 -10.30
N ILE A 129 -16.12 28.98 -10.48
CA ILE A 129 -15.26 29.78 -9.60
C ILE A 129 -15.38 31.25 -10.01
N ASP A 130 -15.41 32.14 -9.01
CA ASP A 130 -15.20 33.57 -9.22
C ASP A 130 -13.79 33.81 -9.82
N GLN A 131 -13.75 34.23 -11.08
CA GLN A 131 -12.50 34.43 -11.82
C GLN A 131 -11.67 35.61 -11.30
N VAL A 132 -12.24 36.49 -10.48
CA VAL A 132 -11.54 37.65 -9.89
C VAL A 132 -10.70 37.20 -8.69
N LYS A 133 -11.16 36.19 -7.95
CA LYS A 133 -10.47 35.64 -6.76
C LYS A 133 -9.93 34.23 -7.00
N ARG A 134 -9.14 34.06 -8.07
CA ARG A 134 -8.50 32.76 -8.38
C ARG A 134 -7.63 32.32 -7.22
N ARG A 135 -8.01 31.19 -6.60
CA ARG A 135 -7.25 30.55 -5.53
C ARG A 135 -5.91 30.06 -6.07
N VAL A 136 -4.88 30.13 -5.22
CA VAL A 136 -3.55 29.57 -5.49
C VAL A 136 -3.65 28.04 -5.59
N ASP A 137 -3.05 27.48 -6.63
CA ASP A 137 -2.82 26.05 -6.76
C ASP A 137 -1.49 25.69 -6.09
N TRP A 138 -1.56 25.36 -4.80
CA TRP A 138 -0.38 24.98 -4.03
C TRP A 138 0.35 23.75 -4.58
N GLY A 139 -0.35 22.82 -5.22
CA GLY A 139 0.24 21.59 -5.74
C GLY A 139 1.10 21.84 -6.99
N VAL A 140 0.65 22.73 -7.87
CA VAL A 140 1.42 23.17 -9.04
C VAL A 140 2.49 24.18 -8.64
N SER A 141 2.15 25.12 -7.77
CA SER A 141 3.10 26.13 -7.26
C SER A 141 4.31 25.48 -6.58
N ASN A 142 4.11 24.49 -5.72
CA ASN A 142 5.23 23.81 -5.04
C ASN A 142 6.13 23.01 -6.00
N ARG A 143 5.54 22.41 -7.05
CA ARG A 143 6.32 21.73 -8.09
C ARG A 143 7.17 22.72 -8.88
N PHE A 144 6.57 23.86 -9.25
CA PHE A 144 7.27 24.89 -9.99
C PHE A 144 8.37 25.57 -9.15
N LYS A 145 8.10 25.83 -7.87
CA LYS A 145 9.11 26.30 -6.92
C LYS A 145 10.33 25.38 -6.87
N LYS A 146 10.11 24.07 -6.77
CA LYS A 146 11.19 23.08 -6.76
C LYS A 146 12.00 23.11 -8.07
N GLN A 147 11.35 23.30 -9.21
CA GLN A 147 12.03 23.44 -10.50
C GLN A 147 12.87 24.72 -10.60
N ILE A 148 12.41 25.83 -10.01
CA ILE A 148 13.18 27.08 -9.91
C ILE A 148 14.45 26.84 -9.10
N GLU A 149 14.31 26.18 -7.94
CA GLU A 149 15.44 25.81 -7.07
C GLU A 149 16.41 24.84 -7.77
N GLU A 150 15.90 23.83 -8.49
CA GLU A 150 16.71 22.86 -9.26
C GLU A 150 17.49 23.53 -10.41
N LYS A 151 17.01 24.65 -10.95
CA LYS A 151 17.69 25.45 -11.98
C LYS A 151 18.69 26.48 -11.41
N GLY A 152 18.91 26.48 -10.09
CA GLY A 152 19.77 27.44 -9.40
C GLY A 152 19.17 28.85 -9.33
N GLN A 153 17.87 29.01 -9.61
CA GLN A 153 17.16 30.27 -9.51
C GLN A 153 16.56 30.42 -8.09
N ILE A 154 16.33 31.67 -7.68
CA ILE A 154 15.78 31.97 -6.36
C ILE A 154 14.27 32.20 -6.48
N PRO A 155 13.42 31.44 -5.76
CA PRO A 155 11.98 31.70 -5.75
C PRO A 155 11.67 33.06 -5.12
N PHE A 156 10.69 33.77 -5.70
CA PHE A 156 10.21 35.04 -5.18
C PHE A 156 9.75 34.91 -3.73
N LYS A 157 10.25 35.82 -2.88
CA LYS A 157 9.87 35.99 -1.48
C LYS A 157 9.81 37.48 -1.17
N ALA A 158 8.63 37.93 -0.73
CA ALA A 158 8.47 39.28 -0.19
C ALA A 158 9.22 39.39 1.14
N ILE A 159 9.95 40.50 1.32
CA ILE A 159 10.68 40.84 2.53
C ILE A 159 9.78 41.78 3.35
N TYR A 160 9.59 41.44 4.61
CA TYR A 160 8.78 42.21 5.55
C TYR A 160 9.64 42.65 6.72
N GLU A 161 9.47 43.89 7.15
CA GLU A 161 10.00 44.41 8.40
C GLU A 161 8.85 44.67 9.37
N GLU A 162 9.18 44.63 10.66
CA GLU A 162 8.23 44.90 11.72
C GLU A 162 8.41 46.35 12.18
N ILE A 163 7.41 47.18 11.91
CA ILE A 163 7.35 48.59 12.29
C ILE A 163 6.07 48.76 13.12
N ASP A 164 6.19 49.21 14.36
CA ASP A 164 5.08 49.41 15.30
C ASP A 164 4.17 48.16 15.47
N GLY A 165 4.79 46.97 15.55
CA GLY A 165 4.08 45.69 15.71
C GLY A 165 3.30 45.24 14.47
N LYS A 166 3.52 45.88 13.31
CA LYS A 166 2.91 45.52 12.03
C LYS A 166 3.99 45.07 11.03
N LYS A 167 3.71 43.97 10.33
CA LYS A 167 4.55 43.50 9.22
C LYS A 167 4.28 44.35 7.98
N VAL A 168 5.24 45.20 7.62
CA VAL A 168 5.19 46.06 6.43
C VAL A 168 6.08 45.45 5.36
N LYS A 169 5.59 45.32 4.12
CA LYS A 169 6.39 44.85 2.99
C LYS A 169 7.39 45.95 2.63
N VAL A 170 8.68 45.70 2.82
CA VAL A 170 9.76 46.66 2.52
C VAL A 170 10.45 46.37 1.19
N GLY A 171 10.26 45.17 0.64
CA GLY A 171 10.81 44.82 -0.65
C GLY A 171 10.56 43.37 -1.01
N ASP A 172 11.38 42.84 -1.89
CA ASP A 172 11.44 41.43 -2.24
C ASP A 172 12.87 41.03 -2.60
N ASN A 173 13.09 39.73 -2.70
CA ASN A 173 14.39 39.17 -3.04
C ASN A 173 14.67 39.15 -4.55
N GLY A 174 13.89 39.83 -5.39
CA GLY A 174 14.03 39.80 -6.86
C GLY A 174 13.86 38.42 -7.49
N GLY A 175 13.30 37.45 -6.75
CA GLY A 175 13.18 36.06 -7.19
C GLY A 175 12.09 35.83 -8.22
N VAL A 176 12.06 34.62 -8.79
CA VAL A 176 11.08 34.21 -9.81
C VAL A 176 9.72 33.91 -9.17
N GLU A 177 8.65 34.54 -9.65
CA GLU A 177 7.30 34.29 -9.16
C GLU A 177 6.93 32.82 -9.38
N TRP A 178 6.54 32.14 -8.31
CA TRP A 178 6.30 30.69 -8.32
C TRP A 178 4.86 30.31 -7.95
N LEU A 179 4.04 31.28 -7.56
CA LEU A 179 2.65 31.06 -7.22
C LEU A 179 1.79 30.99 -8.48
N ILE A 180 1.27 29.80 -8.76
CA ILE A 180 0.41 29.55 -9.91
C ILE A 180 -1.05 29.57 -9.43
N LYS A 181 -1.85 30.47 -10.02
CA LYS A 181 -3.29 30.56 -9.78
C LYS A 181 -4.02 29.50 -10.59
N ARG A 182 -5.11 28.94 -10.04
CA ARG A 182 -5.97 28.01 -10.77
C ARG A 182 -6.53 28.65 -12.03
N THR A 183 -6.42 27.97 -13.16
CA THR A 183 -6.91 28.43 -14.47
C THR A 183 -8.30 27.88 -14.81
N SER A 184 -8.74 26.80 -14.15
CA SER A 184 -10.04 26.19 -14.40
C SER A 184 -11.20 27.08 -13.94
N PRO A 185 -12.26 27.24 -14.76
CA PRO A 185 -13.47 27.96 -14.37
C PRO A 185 -14.37 27.17 -13.39
N TYR A 186 -14.06 25.91 -13.07
CA TYR A 186 -14.91 25.05 -12.24
C TYR A 186 -14.15 24.39 -11.07
N GLU A 187 -14.79 24.29 -9.91
CA GLU A 187 -14.40 23.47 -8.76
C GLU A 187 -15.32 22.24 -8.66
N ILE A 188 -14.75 21.04 -8.49
CA ILE A 188 -15.48 19.79 -8.25
C ILE A 188 -15.42 19.44 -6.76
N PHE A 189 -16.57 19.09 -6.18
CA PHE A 189 -16.69 18.65 -4.79
C PHE A 189 -17.01 17.16 -4.71
N TRP A 190 -16.18 16.44 -3.94
CA TRP A 190 -16.44 15.07 -3.53
C TRP A 190 -17.07 15.10 -2.15
N ILE A 191 -18.12 14.31 -1.95
CA ILE A 191 -18.66 14.06 -0.61
C ILE A 191 -18.61 12.57 -0.37
N TRP A 192 -18.02 12.23 0.77
CA TRP A 192 -18.15 10.89 1.33
C TRP A 192 -19.36 10.91 2.26
N GLU A 193 -20.45 10.27 1.83
CA GLU A 193 -21.64 10.11 2.65
C GLU A 193 -21.39 8.96 3.64
N LYS A 194 -21.06 9.33 4.89
CA LYS A 194 -20.76 8.40 6.00
C LYS A 194 -22.01 7.85 6.70
N VAL A 195 -23.20 8.18 6.22
CA VAL A 195 -24.47 7.75 6.83
C VAL A 195 -24.54 6.23 6.78
N GLY A 196 -24.51 5.59 7.96
CA GLY A 196 -24.47 4.13 8.11
C GLY A 196 -23.10 3.53 8.48
N CYS A 197 -22.03 4.33 8.58
CA CYS A 197 -20.74 3.84 9.07
C CYS A 197 -20.68 3.94 10.60
N TYR A 198 -20.79 2.82 11.30
CA TYR A 198 -20.37 2.71 12.70
C TYR A 198 -18.83 2.71 12.76
N ILE A 199 -18.23 3.90 12.69
CA ILE A 199 -16.79 4.06 12.81
C ILE A 199 -16.45 4.20 14.29
N ILE A 200 -16.02 3.11 14.91
CA ILE A 200 -15.38 3.15 16.23
C ILE A 200 -14.11 4.02 16.08
N ASN A 201 -13.98 5.08 16.88
CA ASN A 201 -12.92 6.10 16.81
C ASN A 201 -12.87 6.94 15.52
N GLN A 202 -13.81 7.89 15.39
CA GLN A 202 -13.89 8.86 14.26
C GLN A 202 -12.59 9.67 14.02
N SER A 203 -11.74 9.85 15.03
CA SER A 203 -10.46 10.56 14.93
C SER A 203 -9.37 9.77 14.18
N LEU A 204 -9.54 8.46 13.99
CA LEU A 204 -8.54 7.57 13.40
C LEU A 204 -8.73 7.31 11.90
N TYR A 205 -9.82 7.75 11.28
CA TYR A 205 -10.15 7.50 9.86
C TYR A 205 -10.17 8.79 9.03
N LYS A 206 -9.00 9.43 8.93
CA LYS A 206 -8.69 10.39 7.85
C LYS A 206 -8.06 9.61 6.70
N MET A 207 -8.66 9.68 5.51
CA MET A 207 -8.12 9.01 4.33
C MET A 207 -6.91 9.80 3.81
N ASN A 208 -5.71 9.40 4.24
CA ASN A 208 -4.45 9.98 3.79
C ASN A 208 -4.02 9.33 2.47
N PHE A 209 -4.11 10.07 1.37
CA PHE A 209 -3.66 9.57 0.06
C PHE A 209 -2.13 9.36 0.08
N THR A 210 -1.68 8.17 -0.31
CA THR A 210 -0.25 7.86 -0.44
C THR A 210 0.38 8.64 -1.60
N LYS A 211 1.70 8.92 -1.55
CA LYS A 211 2.42 9.70 -2.59
C LYS A 211 2.16 9.17 -4.01
N HIS A 212 2.10 7.86 -4.20
CA HIS A 212 1.80 7.24 -5.49
C HIS A 212 0.35 7.41 -5.95
N MET A 213 -0.62 7.31 -5.04
CA MET A 213 -2.02 7.63 -5.34
C MET A 213 -2.14 9.09 -5.75
N LYS A 214 -1.46 10.00 -5.04
CA LYS A 214 -1.44 11.41 -5.43
C LYS A 214 -0.87 11.64 -6.82
N LEU A 215 0.19 10.92 -7.17
CA LEU A 215 0.82 11.00 -8.49
C LEU A 215 -0.10 10.50 -9.61
N ALA A 216 -0.69 9.31 -9.44
CA ALA A 216 -1.58 8.71 -10.45
C ALA A 216 -2.82 9.57 -10.69
N ILE A 217 -3.38 10.10 -9.62
CA ILE A 217 -4.50 11.03 -9.62
C ILE A 217 -4.13 12.36 -10.32
N ASN A 218 -2.93 12.88 -10.05
CA ASN A 218 -2.41 14.08 -10.74
C ASN A 218 -2.09 13.83 -12.22
N THR A 219 -1.61 12.65 -12.60
CA THR A 219 -1.34 12.28 -14.00
C THR A 219 -2.62 12.10 -14.81
N LEU A 220 -3.69 11.62 -14.17
CA LEU A 220 -5.02 11.56 -14.79
C LEU A 220 -5.63 12.96 -14.92
N ALA A 221 -5.49 13.79 -13.89
CA ALA A 221 -5.89 15.20 -13.93
C ALA A 221 -5.11 16.04 -14.95
N SER A 222 -3.88 15.66 -15.32
CA SER A 222 -3.15 16.34 -16.39
C SER A 222 -3.60 15.94 -17.79
N LYS A 223 -4.28 14.79 -17.96
CA LYS A 223 -4.79 14.31 -19.24
C LYS A 223 -6.22 14.78 -19.53
N ASP A 224 -6.97 15.11 -18.49
CA ASP A 224 -8.28 15.75 -18.59
C ASP A 224 -8.28 17.01 -17.72
N PRO A 225 -8.23 18.21 -18.33
CA PRO A 225 -8.14 19.49 -17.62
C PRO A 225 -9.40 19.78 -16.76
N SER A 226 -10.43 18.94 -16.83
CA SER A 226 -11.64 19.06 -16.03
C SER A 226 -11.55 18.40 -14.64
N ILE A 227 -10.49 17.65 -14.35
CA ILE A 227 -10.31 16.91 -13.09
C ILE A 227 -9.33 17.67 -12.20
N PHE A 228 -9.74 18.06 -10.99
CA PHE A 228 -8.84 18.64 -9.99
C PHE A 228 -9.03 17.98 -8.61
N ILE A 229 -7.93 17.65 -7.94
CA ILE A 229 -7.95 16.93 -6.65
C ILE A 229 -7.39 17.81 -5.53
N ARG A 230 -8.12 17.86 -4.41
CA ARG A 230 -7.68 18.51 -3.17
C ARG A 230 -7.66 17.51 -2.03
N TYR A 231 -6.49 17.36 -1.40
CA TYR A 231 -6.31 16.58 -0.18
C TYR A 231 -6.75 17.46 1.00
N ILE A 232 -7.77 17.04 1.76
CA ILE A 232 -8.23 17.70 3.01
C ILE A 232 -7.60 16.97 4.21
#